data_AF-A0A962EIE1-F1
#
_entry.id   AF-A0A962EIE1-F1
#
_cell.length_a   1.000
_cell.length_b   1.000
_cell.length_c   1.000
_cell.angle_alpha   90.00
_cell.angle_beta   90.00
_cell.angle_gamma   90.00
#
_symmetry.space_group_name_H-M   'P 1'
#
loop_
_entity.id
_entity.type
_entity.pdbx_description
1 polymer ?
#
loop_
_entity_poly.entity_id
_entity_poly.type
_entity_poly.pdbx_seq_one_letter_code
_entity_poly.pdbx_strand_id
1 'polypeptide(L)'
;SRSGSASTLAQRAAFNTSASGGKNFLGENELVEDVAQGRVDLARLDSAQLPEPLRDLSTAEKRKVIAQTQGRREALKQEIAELAEKRQSYIEQELKKDADVAQSLDYQIYGAVRAQAARKGLSYDEAAPAH
;
A
#
# COMPACT_ATOMS: atom_id res chain seq x y z
N SER A 1 -22.17 5.74 -1.17
CA SER A 1 -21.43 6.83 -0.53
C SER A 1 -20.11 6.31 0.03
N ARG A 2 -18.98 6.62 -0.60
CA ARG A 2 -17.63 6.39 -0.05
C ARG A 2 -16.93 7.73 0.03
N SER A 3 -17.24 8.52 1.06
CA SER A 3 -16.57 9.81 1.27
C SER A 3 -15.83 9.74 2.60
N GLY A 4 -14.65 9.11 2.58
CA GLY A 4 -13.64 9.40 3.60
C GLY A 4 -13.01 10.76 3.32
N SER A 5 -12.44 11.41 4.32
CA SER A 5 -11.61 12.61 4.09
C SER A 5 -10.46 12.28 3.12
N ALA A 6 -9.96 13.28 2.39
CA ALA A 6 -8.81 13.11 1.50
C ALA A 6 -7.60 12.51 2.25
N SER A 7 -7.39 12.88 3.51
CA SER A 7 -6.35 12.30 4.38
C SER A 7 -6.54 10.80 4.63
N THR A 8 -7.76 10.37 4.93
CA THR A 8 -8.08 8.95 5.15
C THR A 8 -7.87 8.12 3.89
N LEU A 9 -8.23 8.68 2.72
CA LEU A 9 -8.02 8.02 1.44
C LEU A 9 -6.52 7.89 1.10
N ALA A 10 -5.72 8.92 1.38
CA ALA A 10 -4.27 8.89 1.19
C ALA A 10 -3.59 7.85 2.10
N GLN A 11 -3.94 7.81 3.39
CA GLN A 11 -3.44 6.80 4.32
C GLN A 11 -3.81 5.38 3.87
N ARG A 12 -5.05 5.16 3.43
CA ARG A 12 -5.48 3.87 2.90
C ARG A 12 -4.73 3.49 1.64
N ALA A 13 -4.46 4.43 0.74
CA ALA A 13 -3.67 4.17 -0.47
C ALA A 13 -2.26 3.70 -0.10
N ALA A 14 -1.56 4.42 0.78
CA ALA A 14 -0.23 4.06 1.26
C ALA A 14 -0.23 2.68 1.95
N PHE A 15 -1.23 2.38 2.78
CA PHE A 15 -1.37 1.07 3.40
C PHE A 15 -1.59 -0.04 2.36
N ASN A 16 -2.52 0.14 1.41
CA ASN A 16 -2.84 -0.86 0.40
C ASN A 16 -1.69 -1.15 -0.56
N THR A 17 -0.74 -0.23 -0.74
CA THR A 17 0.46 -0.46 -1.56
C THR A 17 1.66 -1.00 -0.76
N SER A 18 1.60 -0.99 0.57
CA SER A 18 2.63 -1.58 1.44
C SER A 18 2.67 -3.11 1.32
N ALA A 19 3.78 -3.74 1.72
CA ALA A 19 3.91 -5.19 1.76
C ALA A 19 2.83 -5.85 2.66
N SER A 20 2.51 -5.23 3.80
CA SER A 20 1.51 -5.73 4.76
C SER A 20 0.07 -5.58 4.26
N GLY A 21 -0.25 -4.51 3.51
CA GLY A 21 -1.60 -4.25 3.03
C GLY A 21 -1.88 -4.81 1.64
N GLY A 22 -0.85 -4.91 0.79
CA GLY A 22 -0.96 -5.32 -0.61
C GLY A 22 -1.57 -6.70 -0.81
N LYS A 23 -1.21 -7.67 0.04
CA LYS A 23 -1.77 -9.02 -0.03
C LYS A 23 -3.29 -9.03 0.15
N ASN A 24 -3.79 -8.32 1.15
CA ASN A 24 -5.23 -8.21 1.39
C ASN A 24 -5.94 -7.38 0.33
N PHE A 25 -5.27 -6.36 -0.20
CA PHE A 25 -5.84 -5.48 -1.22
C PHE A 25 -6.03 -6.18 -2.56
N LEU A 26 -5.06 -6.98 -3.00
CA LEU A 26 -5.15 -7.76 -4.24
C LEU A 26 -6.08 -8.97 -4.08
N GLY A 27 -6.12 -9.55 -2.87
CA GLY A 27 -6.87 -10.77 -2.61
C GLY A 27 -6.20 -12.01 -3.19
N GLU A 28 -6.96 -13.10 -3.28
CA GLU A 28 -6.54 -14.34 -3.93
C GLU A 28 -7.00 -14.37 -5.39
N ASN A 29 -6.27 -15.07 -6.25
CA ASN A 29 -6.60 -15.23 -7.68
C ASN A 29 -6.56 -13.92 -8.49
N GLU A 30 -5.63 -13.02 -8.15
CA GLU A 30 -5.43 -11.80 -8.93
C GLU A 30 -4.56 -12.10 -10.15
N LEU A 31 -5.18 -12.19 -11.32
CA LEU A 31 -4.56 -12.68 -12.55
C LEU A 31 -3.23 -11.99 -12.89
N VAL A 32 -3.11 -10.68 -12.74
CA VAL A 32 -1.88 -9.97 -13.13
C VAL A 32 -0.72 -10.34 -12.20
N GLU A 33 -0.96 -10.34 -10.88
CA GLU A 33 0.03 -10.73 -9.87
C GLU A 33 0.35 -12.22 -9.97
N ASP A 34 -0.65 -13.08 -10.19
CA ASP A 34 -0.44 -14.53 -10.32
C ASP A 34 0.40 -14.88 -11.56
N VAL A 35 0.21 -14.16 -12.66
CA VAL A 35 1.06 -14.29 -13.85
C VAL A 35 2.46 -13.75 -13.58
N ALA A 36 2.58 -12.59 -12.94
CA ALA A 36 3.89 -11.99 -12.62
C ALA A 36 4.73 -12.88 -11.68
N GLN A 37 4.06 -13.58 -10.76
CA GLN A 37 4.67 -14.51 -9.80
C GLN A 37 4.84 -15.93 -10.37
N GLY A 38 4.45 -16.16 -11.62
CA GLY A 38 4.54 -17.48 -12.27
C GLY A 38 3.59 -18.54 -11.68
N ARG A 39 2.61 -18.14 -10.87
CA ARG A 39 1.57 -19.04 -10.34
C ARG A 39 0.58 -19.48 -11.42
N VAL A 40 0.41 -18.65 -12.45
CA VAL A 40 -0.50 -18.89 -13.57
C VAL A 40 0.25 -18.77 -14.89
N ASP A 41 0.13 -19.80 -15.73
CA ASP A 41 0.54 -19.75 -17.13
C ASP A 41 -0.65 -19.35 -18.02
N LEU A 42 -0.62 -18.13 -18.54
CA LEU A 42 -1.65 -17.60 -19.45
C LEU A 42 -1.91 -18.48 -20.67
N ALA A 43 -0.93 -19.23 -21.14
CA ALA A 43 -1.09 -20.09 -22.31
C ALA A 43 -1.90 -21.36 -22.01
N ARG A 44 -2.10 -21.69 -20.73
CA ARG A 44 -2.79 -22.91 -20.27
C ARG A 44 -4.19 -22.64 -19.72
N LEU A 45 -4.60 -21.38 -19.65
CA LEU A 45 -5.93 -20.99 -19.20
C LEU A 45 -6.96 -21.09 -20.31
N ASP A 46 -8.12 -21.63 -19.98
CA ASP A 46 -9.29 -21.57 -20.87
C ASP A 46 -9.81 -20.14 -20.98
N SER A 47 -10.27 -19.76 -22.17
CA SER A 47 -10.83 -18.41 -22.39
C SER A 47 -12.01 -18.10 -21.44
N ALA A 48 -12.77 -19.10 -21.00
CA ALA A 48 -13.86 -18.92 -20.04
C ALA A 48 -13.38 -18.47 -18.64
N GLN A 49 -12.14 -18.78 -18.27
CA GLN A 49 -11.52 -18.40 -17.00
C GLN A 49 -10.95 -16.98 -17.02
N LEU A 50 -10.80 -16.40 -18.21
CA LEU A 50 -10.25 -15.06 -18.37
C LEU A 50 -11.35 -13.99 -18.19
N PRO A 51 -10.98 -12.79 -17.69
CA PRO A 51 -11.82 -11.60 -17.78
C PRO A 51 -12.23 -11.30 -19.21
N GLU A 52 -13.45 -10.78 -19.40
CA GLU A 52 -14.04 -10.49 -20.71
C GLU A 52 -13.09 -9.78 -21.68
N PRO A 53 -12.36 -8.71 -21.31
CA PRO A 53 -11.49 -7.98 -22.25
C PRO A 53 -10.31 -8.81 -22.77
N LEU A 54 -9.99 -9.93 -22.14
CA LEU A 54 -8.87 -10.78 -22.50
C LEU A 54 -9.29 -12.01 -23.32
N ARG A 55 -10.57 -12.40 -23.34
CA ARG A 55 -11.01 -13.71 -23.90
C ARG A 55 -10.70 -13.85 -25.39
N ASP A 56 -10.94 -12.77 -26.14
CA ASP A 56 -10.84 -12.74 -27.61
C ASP A 56 -9.46 -12.32 -28.11
N LEU A 57 -8.53 -12.01 -27.20
CA LEU A 57 -7.16 -11.62 -27.55
C LEU A 57 -6.31 -12.85 -27.87
N SER A 58 -5.35 -12.69 -28.79
CA SER A 58 -4.29 -13.68 -28.97
C SER A 58 -3.42 -13.80 -27.71
N THR A 59 -2.72 -14.90 -27.54
CA THR A 59 -1.82 -15.11 -26.39
C THR A 59 -0.74 -14.01 -26.28
N ALA A 60 -0.26 -13.49 -27.41
CA ALA A 60 0.70 -12.39 -27.43
C ALA A 60 0.07 -11.08 -26.92
N GLU A 61 -1.15 -10.77 -27.34
CA GLU A 61 -1.90 -9.60 -26.89
C GLU A 61 -2.29 -9.69 -25.41
N LYS A 62 -2.75 -10.86 -24.95
CA LYS A 62 -2.99 -11.14 -23.52
C LYS A 62 -1.75 -10.82 -22.68
N ARG A 63 -0.59 -11.36 -23.06
CA ARG A 63 0.69 -11.08 -22.38
C ARG A 63 1.02 -9.59 -22.37
N LYS A 64 0.81 -8.89 -23.48
CA LYS A 64 1.05 -7.45 -23.59
C LYS A 64 0.15 -6.67 -22.63
N VAL A 65 -1.15 -6.96 -22.56
CA VAL A 65 -2.09 -6.28 -21.67
C VAL A 65 -1.74 -6.53 -20.20
N ILE A 66 -1.41 -7.76 -19.84
CA ILE A 66 -1.01 -8.11 -18.47
C ILE A 66 0.28 -7.39 -18.09
N ALA A 67 1.29 -7.40 -18.96
CA ALA A 67 2.56 -6.69 -18.72
C ALA A 67 2.37 -5.17 -18.60
N GLN A 68 1.54 -4.55 -19.45
CA GLN A 68 1.21 -3.13 -19.36
C GLN A 68 0.46 -2.80 -18.06
N THR A 69 -0.47 -3.66 -17.66
CA THR A 69 -1.23 -3.48 -16.43
C THR A 69 -0.33 -3.59 -15.20
N GLN A 70 0.58 -4.57 -15.18
CA GLN A 70 1.58 -4.70 -14.12
C GLN A 70 2.52 -3.49 -14.08
N GLY A 71 3.03 -3.05 -15.23
CA GLY A 71 3.89 -1.86 -15.31
C GLY A 71 3.20 -0.60 -14.77
N ARG A 72 1.94 -0.37 -15.15
CA ARG A 72 1.14 0.74 -14.64
C ARG A 72 0.92 0.64 -13.12
N ARG A 73 0.68 -0.57 -12.61
CA ARG A 73 0.50 -0.82 -11.18
C ARG A 73 1.77 -0.48 -10.40
N GLU A 74 2.93 -0.93 -10.88
CA GLU A 74 4.20 -0.64 -10.21
C GLU A 74 4.53 0.85 -10.24
N ALA A 75 4.29 1.55 -11.35
CA ALA A 75 4.44 3.00 -11.43
C ALA A 75 3.56 3.73 -10.41
N LEU A 76 2.28 3.36 -10.31
CA LEU A 76 1.36 3.94 -9.33
C LEU A 76 1.76 3.63 -7.89
N LYS A 77 2.27 2.41 -7.59
CA LYS A 77 2.77 2.06 -6.27
C LYS A 77 3.96 2.94 -5.87
N GLN A 78 4.90 3.17 -6.80
CA GLN A 78 6.05 4.05 -6.57
C GLN A 78 5.59 5.49 -6.32
N GLU A 79 4.69 6.02 -7.13
CA GLU A 79 4.14 7.37 -6.94
C GLU A 79 3.42 7.52 -5.59
N ILE A 80 2.62 6.53 -5.19
CA ILE A 80 1.95 6.51 -3.88
C ILE A 80 2.98 6.51 -2.74
N ALA A 81 4.05 5.73 -2.85
CA ALA A 81 5.11 5.68 -1.85
C ALA A 81 5.81 7.04 -1.70
N GLU A 82 6.22 7.64 -2.82
CA GLU A 82 6.84 8.97 -2.81
C GLU A 82 5.93 10.06 -2.23
N LEU A 83 4.65 10.04 -2.58
CA LEU A 83 3.67 10.99 -2.05
C LEU A 83 3.42 10.77 -0.55
N ALA A 84 3.40 9.52 -0.09
CA ALA A 84 3.27 9.19 1.32
C ALA A 84 4.47 9.68 2.13
N GLU A 85 5.70 9.49 1.63
CA GLU A 85 6.93 9.99 2.25
C GLU A 85 6.96 11.52 2.31
N LYS A 86 6.60 12.20 1.21
CA LYS A 86 6.50 13.67 1.16
C LYS A 86 5.49 14.19 2.18
N ARG A 87 4.32 13.54 2.28
CA ARG A 87 3.28 13.90 3.26
C ARG A 87 3.79 13.71 4.70
N GLN A 88 4.38 12.55 5.01
CA GLN A 88 4.90 12.27 6.35
C GLN A 88 5.99 13.28 6.73
N SER A 89 6.94 13.56 5.82
CA SER A 89 8.00 14.54 6.02
C SER A 89 7.45 15.95 6.29
N TYR A 90 6.42 16.36 5.54
CA TYR A 90 5.77 17.65 5.74
C TYR A 90 5.10 17.72 7.12
N ILE A 91 4.35 16.70 7.51
CA ILE A 91 3.69 16.65 8.83
C ILE A 91 4.74 16.72 9.95
N GLU A 92 5.82 15.95 9.87
CA GLU A 92 6.90 15.99 10.85
C GLU A 92 7.56 17.37 10.94
N GLN A 93 7.77 18.04 9.80
CA GLN A 93 8.33 19.39 9.78
C GLN A 93 7.40 20.41 10.42
N GLU A 94 6.09 20.34 10.16
CA GLU A 94 5.12 21.23 10.79
C GLU A 94 4.99 20.97 12.29
N LEU A 95 4.96 19.70 12.70
CA LEU A 95 4.90 19.31 14.11
C LEU A 95 6.13 19.75 14.91
N LYS A 96 7.33 19.74 14.30
CA LYS A 96 8.55 20.26 14.94
C LYS A 96 8.51 21.77 15.23
N LYS A 97 7.63 22.52 14.56
CA LYS A 97 7.44 23.95 14.83
C LYS A 97 6.57 24.19 16.06
N ASP A 98 5.81 23.19 16.49
CA ASP A 98 4.96 23.25 17.66
C ASP A 98 5.75 22.79 18.90
N ALA A 99 6.01 23.72 19.81
CA ALA A 99 6.75 23.46 21.04
C ALA A 99 5.98 22.52 22.00
N ASP A 100 4.66 22.42 21.86
CA ASP A 100 3.79 21.63 22.73
C ASP A 100 3.41 20.28 22.10
N VAL A 101 3.98 19.93 20.94
CA VAL A 101 3.66 18.68 20.23
C VAL A 101 3.84 17.44 21.10
N ALA A 102 4.81 17.43 22.00
CA ALA A 102 5.05 16.35 22.95
C ALA A 102 3.89 16.15 23.94
N GLN A 103 3.06 17.17 24.16
CA GLN A 103 1.87 17.12 25.00
C GLN A 103 0.62 16.68 24.23
N SER A 104 0.70 16.55 22.90
CA SER A 104 -0.42 16.07 22.09
C SER A 104 -0.82 14.64 22.48
N LEU A 105 -2.12 14.35 22.33
CA LEU A 105 -2.68 13.04 22.67
C LEU A 105 -1.94 11.91 21.94
N ASP A 106 -1.64 12.09 20.65
CA ASP A 106 -0.97 11.08 19.83
C ASP A 106 0.45 10.76 20.35
N TYR A 107 1.22 11.78 20.74
CA TYR A 107 2.56 11.59 21.33
C TYR A 107 2.49 10.91 22.70
N GLN A 108 1.53 11.27 23.54
CA GLN A 108 1.34 10.65 24.85
C GLN A 108 0.93 9.17 24.72
N ILE A 109 0.03 8.85 23.77
CA ILE A 109 -0.36 7.46 23.48
C ILE A 109 0.84 6.67 22.97
N TYR A 110 1.59 7.21 21.99
CA TYR A 110 2.77 6.54 21.45
C TYR A 110 3.81 6.27 22.54
N GLY A 111 4.10 7.27 23.39
CA GLY A 111 5.00 7.13 24.53
C GLY A 111 4.56 6.04 25.50
N ALA A 112 3.26 5.98 25.82
CA ALA A 112 2.69 4.95 26.69
C ALA A 112 2.82 3.55 26.09
N VAL A 113 2.53 3.39 24.79
CA VAL A 113 2.67 2.12 24.07
C VAL A 113 4.13 1.66 24.04
N ARG A 114 5.07 2.56 23.74
CA ARG A 114 6.52 2.28 23.76
C ARG A 114 6.98 1.81 25.13
N ALA A 115 6.56 2.49 26.20
CA ALA A 115 6.89 2.11 27.57
C ALA A 115 6.32 0.72 27.95
N GLN A 116 5.10 0.40 27.52
CA GLN A 116 4.50 -0.92 27.75
C GLN A 116 5.18 -2.03 26.95
N ALA A 117 5.57 -1.75 25.70
CA ALA A 117 6.28 -2.67 24.83
C ALA A 117 7.68 -3.02 25.35
N ALA A 118 8.43 -2.03 25.83
CA ALA A 118 9.76 -2.23 26.40
C ALA A 118 9.74 -3.22 27.58
N ARG A 119 8.70 -3.15 28.43
CA ARG A 119 8.50 -4.10 29.54
C ARG A 119 8.25 -5.54 29.07
N LYS A 120 7.83 -5.72 27.82
CA LYS A 120 7.60 -7.02 27.17
C LYS A 120 8.77 -7.46 26.28
N GLY A 121 9.90 -6.74 26.30
CA GLY A 121 11.06 -7.03 25.46
C GLY A 121 10.91 -6.63 24.00
N LEU A 122 9.93 -5.79 23.67
CA LEU A 122 9.70 -5.28 22.32
C LEU A 122 10.24 -3.84 22.21
N SER A 123 10.99 -3.56 21.14
CA SER A 123 11.55 -2.23 20.88
C SER A 123 10.80 -1.52 19.75
N TYR A 124 10.53 -0.23 19.95
CA TYR A 124 9.98 0.68 18.95
C TYR A 124 10.99 1.80 18.71
N ASP A 125 11.06 2.31 17.47
CA ASP A 125 11.96 3.39 17.10
C ASP A 125 11.71 4.67 17.92
N GLU A 126 12.77 5.47 18.07
CA GLU A 126 12.72 6.76 18.78
C GLU A 126 11.92 7.83 18.03
N ALA A 127 11.46 7.53 16.81
CA ALA A 127 10.71 8.44 15.98
C ALA A 127 9.36 8.84 16.62
N ALA A 128 8.87 10.00 16.20
CA ALA A 128 7.52 10.49 16.47
C ALA A 128 6.45 9.48 16.00
N PRO A 129 5.20 9.59 16.48
CA PRO A 129 4.09 8.85 15.89
C PRO A 129 4.05 9.08 14.37
N ALA A 130 3.83 8.02 13.59
CA ALA A 130 3.55 8.18 12.16
C ALA A 130 2.15 8.79 11.97
N HIS A 131 2.00 9.70 10.99
CA HIS A 131 0.78 10.51 10.80
C HIS A 131 0.18 10.38 9.39
#